data_AF-L5LUR5-F1
#
_entry.id   AF-L5LUR5-F1
#
_cell.length_a   1.000
_cell.length_b   1.000
_cell.length_c   1.000
_cell.angle_alpha   90.00
_cell.angle_beta   90.00
_cell.angle_gamma   90.00
#
_symmetry.space_group_name_H-M   'P 1'
#
loop_
_entity.id
_entity.type
_entity.pdbx_description
1 polymer ?
#
loop_
_entity_poly.entity_id
_entity_poly.type
_entity_poly.pdbx_seq_one_letter_code
_entity_poly.pdbx_strand_id
1 'polypeptide(L)'
;MLPEVVPFSRATQGGDQYTLRYGHQIVVKGMFLQSCGTRFDVNLKMGFSDNDIAFHFNPRFEDGGYVACNTTQKGQWGPEERLLLNPFQMGIPFEISFLVENSGFQVTVDGKEFTKYTHLVPFHCVDTISFTGGVEVKHISIEVRLSIWYLSHWLGTGFMPRPCWVGPNVPGFSH
;
A
#
# COMPACT_ATOMS: atom_id res chain seq x y z
N MET A 1 -7.03 -3.22 -20.26
CA MET A 1 -6.58 -1.86 -19.90
C MET A 1 -5.07 -1.88 -19.73
N LEU A 2 -4.38 -0.75 -19.96
CA LEU A 2 -2.95 -0.65 -19.65
C LEU A 2 -2.75 -0.62 -18.13
N PRO A 3 -1.63 -1.15 -17.61
CA PRO A 3 -1.34 -1.11 -16.18
C PRO A 3 -1.27 0.33 -15.68
N GLU A 4 -1.92 0.61 -14.56
CA GLU A 4 -1.83 1.90 -13.88
C GLU A 4 -0.66 1.83 -12.90
N VAL A 5 0.31 2.74 -13.03
CA VAL A 5 1.51 2.77 -12.19
C VAL A 5 1.54 4.12 -11.48
N VAL A 6 1.57 4.08 -10.15
CA VAL A 6 1.59 5.26 -9.31
C VAL A 6 2.87 5.22 -8.47
N PRO A 7 3.86 6.09 -8.75
CA PRO A 7 5.00 6.20 -7.87
C PRO A 7 4.55 6.82 -6.54
N PHE A 8 5.10 6.32 -5.43
CA PHE A 8 4.91 6.95 -4.13
C PHE A 8 5.70 8.27 -4.01
N SER A 9 6.58 8.56 -4.98
CA SER A 9 7.47 9.72 -4.97
C SER A 9 6.71 11.04 -5.16
N ARG A 10 6.51 11.75 -4.06
CA ARG A 10 6.53 13.21 -4.05
C ARG A 10 7.87 13.63 -3.42
N ALA A 11 8.67 14.47 -4.05
CA ALA A 11 9.86 14.97 -3.37
C ALA A 11 9.41 15.84 -2.18
N THR A 12 9.84 15.54 -0.96
CA THR A 12 9.83 16.55 0.10
C THR A 12 10.95 17.56 -0.18
N GLN A 13 10.75 18.83 0.20
CA GLN A 13 11.83 19.83 0.23
C GLN A 13 12.87 19.37 1.25
N GLY A 14 13.80 18.52 0.84
CA GLY A 14 14.71 17.80 1.74
C GLY A 14 15.40 16.59 1.10
N GLY A 15 14.92 16.11 -0.06
CA GLY A 15 15.61 15.08 -0.85
C GLY A 15 15.22 13.64 -0.52
N ASP A 16 14.46 13.40 0.55
CA ASP A 16 13.93 12.07 0.86
C ASP A 16 12.72 11.77 -0.03
N GLN A 17 12.91 10.84 -0.96
CA GLN A 17 11.84 10.16 -1.70
C GLN A 17 10.98 9.37 -0.70
N TYR A 18 9.64 9.42 -0.80
CA TYR A 18 8.76 8.66 0.11
C TYR A 18 8.98 7.16 -0.04
N THR A 19 9.87 6.61 0.77
CA THR A 19 9.96 5.18 1.06
C THR A 19 8.87 4.79 2.05
N LEU A 20 8.34 3.58 1.94
CA LEU A 20 7.38 3.09 2.94
C LEU A 20 8.05 3.02 4.33
N ARG A 21 7.34 3.53 5.35
CA ARG A 21 7.78 3.50 6.75
C ARG A 21 6.82 2.70 7.58
N TYR A 22 7.29 2.19 8.71
CA TYR A 22 6.41 1.59 9.72
C TYR A 22 5.25 2.54 10.06
N GLY A 23 4.03 2.00 10.11
CA GLY A 23 2.81 2.75 10.38
C GLY A 23 2.23 3.48 9.17
N HIS A 24 2.89 3.47 8.00
CA HIS A 24 2.23 3.90 6.76
C HIS A 24 1.09 2.93 6.42
N GLN A 25 -0.03 3.49 6.01
CA GLN A 25 -1.19 2.76 5.52
C GLN A 25 -1.48 3.23 4.09
N ILE A 26 -1.32 2.33 3.13
CA ILE A 26 -1.68 2.59 1.74
C ILE A 26 -3.14 2.20 1.58
N VAL A 27 -4.00 3.16 1.22
CA VAL A 27 -5.43 2.93 1.00
C VAL A 27 -5.72 3.01 -0.49
N VAL A 28 -6.32 1.96 -1.04
CA VAL A 28 -6.75 1.87 -2.44
C VAL A 28 -8.26 1.71 -2.47
N LYS A 29 -8.94 2.63 -3.14
CA LYS A 29 -10.38 2.53 -3.43
C LYS A 29 -10.57 2.30 -4.91
N GLY A 30 -11.39 1.33 -5.24
CA GLY A 30 -11.57 0.91 -6.62
C GLY A 30 -12.79 0.04 -6.82
N MET A 31 -12.83 -0.62 -7.97
CA MET A 31 -13.88 -1.57 -8.33
C MET A 31 -13.27 -2.70 -9.16
N PHE A 32 -13.72 -3.92 -8.92
CA PHE A 32 -13.36 -5.05 -9.78
C PHE A 32 -14.20 -4.99 -11.06
N LEU A 33 -13.54 -4.97 -12.23
CA LEU A 33 -14.19 -4.90 -13.54
C LEU A 33 -14.38 -6.28 -14.17
N GLN A 34 -15.62 -6.79 -14.12
CA GLN A 34 -15.99 -8.07 -14.74
C GLN A 34 -15.66 -8.15 -16.23
N SER A 35 -15.76 -7.03 -16.95
CA SER A 35 -15.50 -6.96 -18.40
C SER A 35 -14.02 -7.10 -18.77
N CYS A 36 -13.10 -7.02 -17.79
CA CYS A 36 -11.67 -6.92 -18.02
C CYS A 36 -10.87 -8.13 -17.49
N GLY A 37 -11.55 -9.20 -17.08
CA GLY A 37 -10.92 -10.47 -16.69
C GLY A 37 -11.44 -11.02 -15.36
N THR A 38 -10.84 -12.13 -14.92
CA THR A 38 -11.19 -12.87 -13.70
C THR A 38 -10.27 -12.55 -12.52
N ARG A 39 -9.27 -11.68 -12.72
CA ARG A 39 -8.30 -11.29 -11.69
C ARG A 39 -7.80 -9.86 -11.84
N PHE A 40 -7.29 -9.30 -10.75
CA PHE A 40 -6.44 -8.11 -10.77
C PHE A 40 -5.29 -8.28 -9.79
N ASP A 41 -4.24 -7.50 -9.94
CA ASP A 41 -3.13 -7.45 -9.00
C ASP A 41 -2.85 -6.03 -8.52
N VAL A 42 -2.45 -5.95 -7.25
CA VAL A 42 -1.83 -4.77 -6.64
C VAL A 42 -0.40 -5.15 -6.29
N ASN A 43 0.56 -4.45 -6.89
CA ASN A 43 1.98 -4.73 -6.68
C ASN A 43 2.62 -3.58 -5.93
N LEU A 44 3.26 -3.89 -4.80
CA LEU A 44 4.17 -3.00 -4.09
C LEU A 44 5.60 -3.32 -4.57
N LYS A 45 6.22 -2.40 -5.32
CA LYS A 45 7.44 -2.66 -6.11
C LYS A 45 8.61 -1.76 -5.73
N MET A 46 9.79 -2.21 -6.12
CA MET A 46 11.05 -1.46 -6.11
C MET A 46 11.34 -0.96 -7.52
N GLY A 47 11.07 0.32 -7.77
CA GLY A 47 11.13 0.95 -9.09
C GLY A 47 9.96 0.57 -10.00
N PHE A 48 10.16 0.84 -11.30
CA PHE A 48 9.08 0.74 -12.31
C PHE A 48 8.99 -0.62 -13.00
N SER A 49 10.02 -1.46 -12.88
CA SER A 49 10.01 -2.81 -13.48
C SER A 49 9.25 -3.82 -12.62
N ASP A 50 8.78 -4.91 -13.24
CA ASP A 50 8.12 -6.01 -12.52
C ASP A 50 9.10 -7.09 -12.04
N ASN A 51 10.40 -6.79 -12.05
CA ASN A 51 11.44 -7.72 -11.62
C ASN A 51 11.49 -7.86 -10.09
N ASP A 52 11.14 -6.80 -9.36
CA ASP A 52 11.33 -6.73 -7.92
C ASP A 52 10.03 -6.22 -7.26
N ILE A 53 9.16 -7.18 -6.94
CA ILE A 53 7.84 -6.96 -6.32
C ILE A 53 7.92 -7.45 -4.89
N ALA A 54 7.91 -6.53 -3.93
CA ALA A 54 7.96 -6.86 -2.51
C ALA A 54 6.71 -7.59 -2.04
N PHE A 55 5.54 -7.13 -2.52
CA PHE A 55 4.26 -7.77 -2.24
C PHE A 55 3.34 -7.68 -3.46
N HIS A 56 3.04 -8.84 -4.02
CA HIS A 56 2.03 -9.07 -5.05
C HIS A 56 0.76 -9.55 -4.37
N PHE A 57 -0.31 -8.77 -4.42
CA PHE A 57 -1.63 -9.12 -3.91
C PHE A 57 -2.58 -9.33 -5.08
N ASN A 58 -3.03 -10.56 -5.30
CA ASN A 58 -3.72 -10.94 -6.55
C ASN A 58 -5.01 -11.72 -6.30
N PRO A 59 -6.15 -11.01 -6.13
CA PRO A 59 -7.47 -11.62 -6.11
C PRO A 59 -7.83 -12.26 -7.45
N ARG A 60 -8.35 -13.50 -7.39
CA ARG A 60 -8.79 -14.30 -8.54
C ARG A 60 -10.18 -14.85 -8.27
N PHE A 61 -11.06 -14.78 -9.27
CA PHE A 61 -12.39 -15.41 -9.28
C PHE A 61 -12.37 -16.81 -9.94
N GLU A 62 -11.19 -17.42 -10.01
CA GLU A 62 -10.96 -18.77 -10.52
C GLU A 62 -11.12 -19.79 -9.39
N ASP A 63 -11.46 -21.04 -9.72
CA ASP A 63 -11.49 -22.18 -8.79
C ASP A 63 -12.27 -21.94 -7.47
N GLY A 64 -13.41 -21.25 -7.55
CA GLY A 64 -14.25 -20.91 -6.39
C GLY A 64 -13.85 -19.62 -5.67
N GLY A 65 -12.81 -18.94 -6.14
CA GLY A 65 -12.36 -17.63 -5.66
C GLY A 65 -11.30 -17.74 -4.57
N TYR A 66 -10.14 -17.12 -4.81
CA TYR A 66 -9.05 -17.05 -3.85
C TYR A 66 -8.22 -15.77 -4.04
N VAL A 67 -7.35 -15.48 -3.09
CA VAL A 67 -6.30 -14.47 -3.23
C VAL A 67 -4.94 -15.14 -3.17
N ALA A 68 -4.12 -14.86 -4.18
CA ALA A 68 -2.71 -15.25 -4.20
C ALA A 68 -1.84 -14.09 -3.71
N CYS A 69 -0.91 -14.39 -2.81
CA CYS A 69 0.12 -13.48 -2.32
C CYS A 69 1.50 -14.02 -2.70
N ASN A 70 2.41 -13.17 -3.16
CA ASN A 70 3.77 -13.59 -3.49
C ASN A 70 4.76 -12.42 -3.52
N THR A 71 6.03 -12.72 -3.73
CA THR A 71 7.14 -11.79 -3.93
C THR A 71 7.90 -12.20 -5.18
N THR A 72 8.34 -11.22 -5.98
CA THR A 72 9.26 -11.43 -7.10
C THR A 72 10.59 -10.81 -6.76
N GLN A 73 11.69 -11.54 -6.98
CA GLN A 73 13.05 -11.01 -6.89
C GLN A 73 13.80 -11.34 -8.16
N LYS A 74 14.38 -10.33 -8.83
CA LYS A 74 15.10 -10.49 -10.11
C LYS A 74 14.26 -11.21 -11.18
N GLY A 75 12.97 -10.91 -11.22
CA GLY A 75 12.00 -11.48 -12.17
C GLY A 75 11.59 -12.94 -11.87
N GLN A 76 11.99 -13.50 -10.74
CA GLN A 76 11.61 -14.86 -10.32
C GLN A 76 10.58 -14.81 -9.18
N TRP A 77 9.47 -15.49 -9.38
CA TRP A 77 8.42 -15.64 -8.36
C TRP A 77 8.88 -16.58 -7.25
N GLY A 78 8.58 -16.20 -6.01
CA GLY A 78 8.70 -17.06 -4.85
C GLY A 78 7.56 -18.09 -4.72
N PRO A 79 7.48 -18.79 -3.59
CA PRO A 79 6.35 -19.67 -3.28
C PRO A 79 5.06 -18.86 -3.08
N GLU A 80 3.98 -19.27 -3.75
CA GLU A 80 2.68 -18.60 -3.67
C GLU A 80 1.96 -18.95 -2.34
N GLU A 81 1.52 -17.94 -1.61
CA GLU A 81 0.61 -18.07 -0.47
C GLU A 81 -0.83 -17.92 -0.95
N ARG A 82 -1.66 -18.96 -0.81
CA ARG A 82 -3.07 -18.94 -1.24
C ARG A 82 -4.01 -18.82 -0.06
N LEU A 83 -4.86 -17.80 -0.10
CA LEU A 83 -6.00 -17.66 0.80
C LEU A 83 -7.24 -18.12 0.05
N LEU A 84 -7.84 -19.25 0.47
CA LEU A 84 -9.03 -19.87 -0.15
C LEU A 84 -10.33 -19.09 0.15
N LEU A 85 -10.23 -17.76 0.13
CA LEU A 85 -11.30 -16.80 0.30
C LEU A 85 -10.99 -15.61 -0.61
N ASN A 86 -11.98 -15.17 -1.38
CA ASN A 86 -11.92 -13.92 -2.12
C ASN A 86 -12.90 -12.91 -1.47
N PRO A 87 -12.42 -11.80 -0.88
CA PRO A 87 -13.29 -10.83 -0.20
C PRO A 87 -13.98 -9.87 -1.17
N PHE A 88 -13.66 -9.92 -2.47
CA PHE A 88 -14.17 -8.98 -3.46
C PHE A 88 -15.43 -9.51 -4.14
N GLN A 89 -16.22 -8.59 -4.68
CA GLN A 89 -17.34 -8.88 -5.58
C GLN A 89 -17.16 -8.07 -6.87
N MET A 90 -17.42 -8.71 -8.01
CA MET A 90 -17.33 -8.03 -9.31
C MET A 90 -18.37 -6.91 -9.43
N GLY A 91 -17.95 -5.75 -9.94
CA GLY A 91 -18.81 -4.57 -10.10
C GLY A 91 -19.15 -3.84 -8.80
N ILE A 92 -18.67 -4.30 -7.65
CA ILE A 92 -18.89 -3.67 -6.35
C ILE A 92 -17.63 -2.88 -5.95
N PRO A 93 -17.77 -1.62 -5.49
CA PRO A 93 -16.66 -0.86 -4.96
C PRO A 93 -16.03 -1.53 -3.75
N PHE A 94 -14.71 -1.40 -3.62
CA PHE A 94 -13.96 -1.91 -2.48
C PHE A 94 -12.99 -0.85 -1.94
N GLU A 95 -12.56 -1.05 -0.70
CA GLU A 95 -11.39 -0.41 -0.10
C GLU A 95 -10.38 -1.47 0.37
N ILE A 96 -9.15 -1.40 -0.13
CA ILE A 96 -8.02 -2.20 0.36
C ILE A 96 -7.12 -1.27 1.17
N SER A 97 -6.73 -1.70 2.37
CA SER A 97 -5.64 -1.05 3.10
C SER A 97 -4.47 -2.01 3.31
N PHE A 98 -3.27 -1.52 3.03
CA PHE A 98 -2.00 -2.17 3.32
C PHE A 98 -1.28 -1.38 4.42
N LEU A 99 -1.36 -1.86 5.66
CA LEU A 99 -0.65 -1.29 6.79
C LEU A 99 0.75 -1.90 6.89
N VAL A 100 1.77 -1.04 6.89
CA VAL A 100 3.16 -1.43 7.04
C VAL A 100 3.47 -1.66 8.52
N GLU A 101 3.60 -2.93 8.91
CA GLU A 101 4.08 -3.32 10.23
C GLU A 101 5.55 -3.78 10.16
N ASN A 102 6.17 -4.01 11.33
CA ASN A 102 7.57 -4.46 11.39
C ASN A 102 7.76 -5.87 10.79
N SER A 103 6.78 -6.76 10.96
CA SER A 103 6.88 -8.16 10.53
C SER A 103 6.28 -8.43 9.16
N GLY A 104 5.45 -7.52 8.63
CA GLY A 104 4.72 -7.76 7.39
C GLY A 104 3.77 -6.63 7.03
N PHE A 105 3.03 -6.82 5.94
CA PHE A 105 1.89 -6.00 5.56
C PHE A 105 0.62 -6.59 6.17
N GLN A 106 -0.08 -5.85 7.02
CA GLN A 106 -1.43 -6.21 7.44
C GLN A 106 -2.42 -5.68 6.39
N VAL A 107 -3.26 -6.56 5.88
CA VAL A 107 -4.22 -6.25 4.81
C VAL A 107 -5.63 -6.26 5.37
N THR A 108 -6.37 -5.18 5.14
CA THR A 108 -7.81 -5.12 5.40
C THR A 108 -8.57 -4.86 4.11
N VAL A 109 -9.72 -5.51 3.93
CA VAL A 109 -10.65 -5.25 2.84
C VAL A 109 -11.98 -4.78 3.44
N ASP A 110 -12.46 -3.62 3.01
CA ASP A 110 -13.67 -2.96 3.52
C ASP A 110 -13.71 -2.87 5.06
N GLY A 111 -12.57 -2.46 5.64
CA GLY A 111 -12.39 -2.28 7.08
C GLY A 111 -12.28 -3.58 7.90
N LYS A 112 -12.34 -4.75 7.26
CA LYS A 112 -12.18 -6.05 7.93
C LYS A 112 -10.79 -6.61 7.68
N GLU A 113 -10.15 -7.14 8.73
CA GLU A 113 -8.89 -7.86 8.58
C GLU A 113 -9.04 -9.05 7.64
N PHE A 114 -8.14 -9.14 6.67
CA PHE A 114 -8.17 -10.18 5.65
C PHE A 114 -6.97 -11.11 5.76
N THR A 115 -5.75 -10.56 5.77
CA THR A 115 -4.53 -11.35 5.89
C THR A 115 -3.36 -10.52 6.40
N LYS A 116 -2.26 -11.19 6.74
CA LYS A 116 -0.96 -10.59 6.98
C LYS A 116 0.07 -11.28 6.09
N TYR A 117 0.80 -10.51 5.31
CA TYR A 117 1.86 -11.02 4.44
C TYR A 117 3.23 -10.68 5.02
N THR A 118 4.07 -11.69 5.26
CA THR A 118 5.38 -11.50 5.91
C THR A 118 6.35 -10.79 4.96
N HIS A 119 7.17 -9.87 5.49
CA HIS A 119 8.20 -9.21 4.68
C HIS A 119 9.29 -10.21 4.26
N LEU A 120 9.38 -10.52 2.96
CA LEU A 120 10.47 -11.30 2.38
C LEU A 120 11.61 -10.42 1.86
N VAL A 121 11.35 -9.13 1.68
CA VAL A 121 12.30 -8.09 1.30
C VAL A 121 12.08 -6.85 2.16
N PRO A 122 13.07 -5.95 2.30
CA PRO A 122 12.91 -4.76 3.13
C PRO A 122 11.86 -3.80 2.57
N PHE A 123 10.79 -3.53 3.34
CA PHE A 123 9.69 -2.67 2.91
C PHE A 123 10.12 -1.23 2.59
N HIS A 124 11.23 -0.74 3.16
CA HIS A 124 11.75 0.60 2.90
C HIS A 124 12.32 0.78 1.48
N CYS A 125 12.53 -0.31 0.73
CA CYS A 125 12.90 -0.23 -0.69
C CYS A 125 11.70 0.00 -1.60
N VAL A 126 10.46 -0.19 -1.10
CA VAL A 126 9.24 -0.03 -1.88
C VAL A 126 8.97 1.46 -2.13
N ASP A 127 8.87 1.83 -3.41
CA ASP A 127 8.69 3.21 -3.87
C ASP A 127 7.58 3.35 -4.92
N THR A 128 6.97 2.24 -5.35
CA THR A 128 5.99 2.22 -6.44
C THR A 128 4.84 1.27 -6.12
N ILE A 129 3.61 1.69 -6.44
CA ILE A 129 2.44 0.80 -6.53
C ILE A 129 2.00 0.69 -7.99
N SER A 130 1.61 -0.51 -8.41
CA SER A 130 0.99 -0.68 -9.72
C SER A 130 -0.20 -1.63 -9.67
N PHE A 131 -1.10 -1.43 -10.62
CA PHE A 131 -2.33 -2.18 -10.77
C PHE A 131 -2.39 -2.80 -12.16
N THR A 132 -2.71 -4.09 -12.23
CA THR A 132 -2.91 -4.80 -13.50
C THR A 132 -4.17 -5.64 -13.44
N GLY A 133 -4.74 -5.95 -14.60
CA GLY A 133 -5.93 -6.81 -14.72
C GLY A 133 -7.25 -6.04 -14.59
N GLY A 134 -8.29 -6.74 -14.11
CA GLY A 134 -9.67 -6.26 -14.05
C GLY A 134 -9.96 -5.34 -12.86
N VAL A 135 -9.27 -4.21 -12.77
CA VAL A 135 -9.47 -3.22 -11.70
C VAL A 135 -9.59 -1.81 -12.24
N GLU A 136 -10.57 -1.07 -11.74
CA GLU A 136 -10.65 0.39 -11.82
C GLU A 136 -10.15 0.97 -10.51
N VAL A 137 -9.18 1.87 -10.56
CA VAL A 137 -8.70 2.61 -9.38
C VAL A 137 -9.34 3.99 -9.37
N LYS A 138 -9.96 4.35 -8.25
CA LYS A 138 -10.65 5.64 -8.06
C LYS A 138 -9.87 6.58 -7.17
N HIS A 139 -9.17 6.03 -6.18
CA HIS A 139 -8.41 6.83 -5.22
C HIS A 139 -7.30 6.00 -4.58
N ILE A 140 -6.15 6.65 -4.39
CA ILE A 140 -5.02 6.11 -3.63
C ILE A 140 -4.57 7.17 -2.63
N SER A 141 -4.42 6.80 -1.37
CA SER A 141 -3.76 7.63 -0.35
C SER A 141 -2.71 6.83 0.41
N ILE A 142 -1.75 7.56 0.97
CA ILE A 142 -0.85 7.04 2.00
C ILE A 142 -1.10 7.86 3.26
N GLU A 143 -1.47 7.18 4.33
CA GLU A 143 -1.80 7.77 5.62
C GLU A 143 -0.82 7.27 6.68
N VAL A 144 -0.54 8.10 7.69
CA VAL A 144 0.27 7.65 8.84
C VAL A 144 -0.69 7.23 9.94
N ARG A 145 -0.74 5.93 10.21
CA ARG A 145 -1.51 5.39 11.33
C ARG A 145 -0.67 5.47 12.60
N LEU A 146 -0.81 6.57 13.34
CA LEU A 146 -0.22 6.66 14.67
C LEU A 146 -0.85 5.60 15.58
N SER A 147 -0.04 4.76 16.21
CA SER A 147 -0.58 3.83 17.21
C SER A 147 -1.06 4.64 18.42
N ILE A 148 -2.24 4.29 18.94
CA ILE A 148 -2.81 4.93 20.13
C ILE A 148 -1.89 4.70 21.35
N TRP A 149 -1.12 3.61 21.35
CA TRP A 149 -0.07 3.33 22.34
C TRP A 149 1.00 4.43 22.39
N TYR A 150 1.44 4.96 21.24
CA TYR A 150 2.34 6.11 21.22
C TYR A 150 1.66 7.33 21.85
N LEU A 151 0.42 7.66 21.46
CA LEU A 151 -0.29 8.81 22.02
C LEU A 151 -0.48 8.71 23.55
N SER A 152 -0.74 7.51 24.08
CA SER A 152 -0.88 7.29 25.54
C SER A 152 0.43 7.46 26.32
N HIS A 153 1.58 7.05 25.75
CA HIS A 153 2.89 7.27 26.37
C HIS A 153 3.33 8.75 26.29
N TRP A 154 2.92 9.48 25.26
CA TRP A 154 3.32 10.89 25.06
C TRP A 154 2.41 11.91 25.75
N LEU A 155 1.12 11.59 25.98
CA LEU A 155 0.24 12.41 26.83
C LEU A 155 0.69 12.42 28.31
N GLY A 156 1.50 11.45 28.73
CA GLY A 156 2.08 11.40 30.09
C GLY A 156 3.36 12.22 30.29
N THR A 157 4.06 12.63 29.22
CA THR A 157 5.39 13.27 29.31
C THR A 157 5.42 14.75 28.93
N GLY A 158 4.27 15.33 28.53
CA GLY A 158 4.14 16.77 28.30
C GLY A 158 4.86 17.32 27.05
N PHE A 159 5.53 16.47 26.27
CA PHE A 159 6.13 16.84 24.99
C PHE A 159 5.29 16.28 23.84
N MET A 160 4.48 17.13 23.22
CA MET A 160 3.97 16.84 21.87
C MET A 160 5.12 17.07 20.87
N PRO A 161 5.59 16.05 20.13
CA PRO A 161 6.36 16.33 18.93
C PRO A 161 5.43 17.07 17.98
N ARG A 162 5.80 18.30 17.62
CA ARG A 162 5.07 19.08 16.62
C ARG A 162 4.91 18.21 15.36
N PRO A 163 3.71 18.08 14.78
CA PRO A 163 3.64 17.63 13.40
C PRO A 163 4.51 18.60 12.59
N CYS A 164 5.42 18.06 11.78
CA CYS A 164 6.31 18.84 10.93
C CYS A 164 5.49 19.55 9.84
N TRP A 165 4.70 20.55 10.23
CA TRP A 165 4.15 21.56 9.36
C TRP A 165 5.22 22.64 9.21
N VAL A 166 6.02 22.54 8.15
CA VAL A 166 6.80 23.69 7.68
C VAL A 166 5.83 24.54 6.88
N GLY A 167 5.24 25.54 7.53
CA GLY A 167 4.47 26.59 6.85
C GLY A 167 5.40 27.44 5.95
N PRO A 168 4.85 28.14 4.94
CA PRO A 168 5.66 28.92 4.01
C PRO A 168 6.30 30.11 4.74
N ASN A 169 7.62 30.22 4.68
CA ASN A 169 8.35 31.44 5.04
C ASN A 169 7.91 32.56 4.10
N VAL A 170 7.20 33.55 4.63
CA VAL A 170 7.02 34.85 3.97
C VAL A 170 8.16 35.76 4.48
N PRO A 171 9.04 36.29 3.62
CA PRO A 171 10.04 37.26 4.07
C PRO A 171 9.33 38.56 4.43
N GLY A 172 9.43 38.96 5.70
CA GLY A 172 8.96 40.25 6.17
C GLY A 172 9.78 41.39 5.60
N PHE A 173 9.08 42.42 5.13
CA PHE A 173 9.62 43.77 4.99
C PHE A 173 10.01 44.30 6.37
N SER A 174 11.17 44.93 6.47
CA SER A 174 11.48 45.84 7.58
C SER A 174 12.02 47.15 7.01
N HIS A 175 11.41 48.22 7.53
CA HIS A 175 11.66 49.66 7.42
C HIS A 175 13.09 50.11 7.10
#